data_AF-A0A9K3D2S9-F1
#
_entry.id   AF-A0A9K3D2S9-F1
#
_cell.length_a   1.000
_cell.length_b   1.000
_cell.length_c   1.000
_cell.angle_alpha   90.00
_cell.angle_beta   90.00
_cell.angle_gamma   90.00
#
_symmetry.space_group_name_H-M   'P 1'
#
loop_
_entity.id
_entity.type
_entity.pdbx_description
1 polymer ?
#
loop_
_entity_poly.entity_id
_entity_poly.type
_entity_poly.pdbx_seq_one_letter_code
_entity_poly.pdbx_strand_id
1 'polypeptide(L)'
;KGVVVSGVDMCGWDMQGVNLRDAILSGCNMAGAKVRKDRVVGATLPEGDKAPTVTPEPKAMFEVAQGVTESVVNSRSLGSEYGNWNPVTLLVPSVDESKTWTLTSRDEDSYEGMYVCCDTSSDSNYIFYNQYGTGVATCTRSGSTITFSGPAGTVTHPCTPGQEARVTLQVHRGDTLTLTPQ
;
A
#
# COMPACT_ATOMS: atom_id res chain seq x y z
N LYS A 1 -16.62 12.72 17.07
CA LYS A 1 -17.13 14.10 17.24
C LYS A 1 -16.34 14.98 16.30
N GLY A 2 -16.99 15.59 15.31
CA GLY A 2 -16.35 16.53 14.39
C GLY A 2 -15.83 17.77 15.11
N VAL A 3 -14.73 18.33 14.61
CA VAL A 3 -14.13 19.58 15.10
C VAL A 3 -14.63 20.74 14.26
N VAL A 4 -14.93 21.87 14.90
CA VAL A 4 -15.24 23.13 14.21
C VAL A 4 -13.98 23.99 14.19
N VAL A 5 -13.49 24.32 13.00
CA VAL A 5 -12.34 25.22 12.79
C VAL A 5 -12.75 26.30 11.79
N SER A 6 -12.54 27.57 12.16
CA SER A 6 -12.85 28.71 11.30
C SER A 6 -11.74 29.75 11.38
N GLY A 7 -11.52 30.48 10.28
CA GLY A 7 -10.54 31.58 10.22
C GLY A 7 -9.07 31.15 10.17
N VAL A 8 -8.77 29.87 9.99
CA VAL A 8 -7.39 29.37 9.90
C VAL A 8 -6.94 29.35 8.44
N ASP A 9 -5.71 29.80 8.20
CA ASP A 9 -5.02 29.67 6.92
C ASP A 9 -4.20 28.37 6.90
N MET A 10 -4.63 27.42 6.07
CA MET A 10 -4.00 26.12 5.82
C MET A 10 -3.58 26.01 4.34
N CYS A 11 -3.36 27.14 3.67
CA CYS A 11 -2.93 27.18 2.28
C CYS A 11 -1.67 26.33 2.05
N GLY A 12 -1.72 25.42 1.08
CA GLY A 12 -0.59 24.56 0.69
C GLY A 12 -0.27 23.40 1.64
N TRP A 13 -1.07 23.14 2.68
CA TRP A 13 -0.76 22.09 3.65
C TRP A 13 -0.95 20.68 3.09
N ASP A 14 -0.05 19.76 3.41
CA ASP A 14 -0.29 18.32 3.21
C ASP A 14 -1.00 17.74 4.45
N MET A 15 -2.31 17.54 4.33
CA MET A 15 -3.17 17.02 5.39
C MET A 15 -3.70 15.62 5.07
N GLN A 16 -3.07 14.90 4.15
CA GLN A 16 -3.54 13.57 3.72
C GLN A 16 -3.55 12.54 4.86
N GLY A 17 -2.72 12.70 5.89
CA GLY A 17 -2.71 11.86 7.08
C GLY A 17 -3.67 12.29 8.20
N VAL A 18 -4.35 13.44 8.08
CA VAL A 18 -5.17 14.01 9.16
C VAL A 18 -6.60 13.49 9.05
N ASN A 19 -7.15 12.95 10.15
CA ASN A 19 -8.56 12.57 10.21
C ASN A 19 -9.44 13.82 10.41
N LEU A 20 -10.10 14.27 9.35
CA LEU A 20 -11.00 15.43 9.30
C LEU A 20 -12.47 15.00 9.16
N ARG A 21 -12.81 13.74 9.47
CA ARG A 21 -14.19 13.24 9.36
C ARG A 21 -15.12 14.07 10.23
N ASP A 22 -16.27 14.42 9.66
CA ASP A 22 -17.29 15.29 10.27
C ASP A 22 -16.80 16.70 10.66
N ALA A 23 -15.62 17.14 10.22
CA ALA A 23 -15.09 18.46 10.58
C ALA A 23 -15.84 19.58 9.83
N ILE A 24 -16.02 20.73 10.47
CA ILE A 24 -16.57 21.94 9.85
C ILE A 24 -15.41 22.90 9.61
N LEU A 25 -15.03 23.07 8.34
CA LEU A 25 -13.87 23.82 7.86
C LEU A 25 -14.25 24.94 6.86
N SER A 26 -15.55 25.20 6.66
CA SER A 26 -16.06 26.16 5.66
C SER A 26 -15.50 27.58 5.79
N GLY A 27 -15.06 27.98 6.98
CA GLY A 27 -14.44 29.28 7.25
C GLY A 27 -12.92 29.33 7.07
N CYS A 28 -12.28 28.26 6.61
CA CYS A 28 -10.82 28.18 6.47
C CYS A 28 -10.35 28.51 5.04
N ASN A 29 -9.08 28.89 4.89
CA ASN A 29 -8.40 28.91 3.60
C ASN A 29 -7.61 27.62 3.44
N MET A 30 -7.99 26.76 2.49
CA MET A 30 -7.28 25.51 2.20
C MET A 30 -6.80 25.47 0.74
N ALA A 31 -6.63 26.64 0.11
CA ALA A 31 -6.13 26.74 -1.25
C ALA A 31 -4.82 25.96 -1.40
N GLY A 32 -4.75 25.05 -2.38
CA GLY A 32 -3.55 24.23 -2.62
C GLY A 32 -3.25 23.17 -1.55
N ALA A 33 -4.04 23.06 -0.48
CA ALA A 33 -3.90 21.98 0.49
C ALA A 33 -4.33 20.64 -0.11
N LYS A 34 -3.80 19.54 0.42
CA LYS A 34 -4.17 18.17 0.01
C LYS A 34 -4.84 17.43 1.16
N VAL A 35 -6.02 16.88 0.90
CA VAL A 35 -6.76 16.04 1.86
C VAL A 35 -7.16 14.74 1.20
N ARG A 36 -7.17 13.65 1.95
CA ARG A 36 -7.58 12.34 1.44
C ARG A 36 -9.10 12.18 1.50
N LYS A 37 -9.70 11.62 0.46
CA LYS A 37 -11.17 11.40 0.36
C LYS A 37 -11.74 10.64 1.55
N ASP A 38 -11.09 9.56 2.00
CA ASP A 38 -11.55 8.78 3.15
C ASP A 38 -11.49 9.56 4.45
N ARG A 39 -10.65 10.58 4.54
CA ARG A 39 -10.42 11.38 5.75
C ARG A 39 -11.33 12.60 5.88
N VAL A 40 -12.11 12.92 4.86
CA VAL A 40 -13.03 14.07 4.85
C VAL A 40 -14.50 13.63 4.70
N VAL A 41 -14.80 12.36 4.97
CA VAL A 41 -16.18 11.86 4.98
C VAL A 41 -16.99 12.66 6.00
N GLY A 42 -18.10 13.23 5.57
CA GLY A 42 -18.97 14.08 6.39
C GLY A 42 -18.42 15.48 6.68
N ALA A 43 -17.21 15.83 6.22
CA ALA A 43 -16.63 17.14 6.45
C ALA A 43 -17.31 18.23 5.60
N THR A 44 -17.49 19.40 6.19
CA THR A 44 -17.86 20.62 5.45
C THR A 44 -16.58 21.36 5.08
N LEU A 45 -16.09 21.16 3.86
CA LEU A 45 -14.89 21.80 3.34
C LEU A 45 -15.20 23.23 2.82
N PRO A 46 -14.21 24.14 2.77
CA PRO A 46 -14.38 25.40 2.07
C PRO A 46 -14.59 25.18 0.57
N GLU A 47 -15.34 26.07 -0.06
CA GLU A 47 -15.66 26.03 -1.48
C GLU A 47 -14.84 27.08 -2.28
N GLY A 48 -14.88 26.97 -3.61
CA GLY A 48 -14.21 27.92 -4.51
C GLY A 48 -12.69 27.91 -4.37
N ASP A 49 -12.07 29.09 -4.48
CA ASP A 49 -10.60 29.25 -4.49
C ASP A 49 -9.92 28.82 -3.19
N LYS A 50 -10.70 28.67 -2.11
CA LYS A 50 -10.21 28.22 -0.79
C LYS A 50 -10.31 26.72 -0.62
N ALA A 51 -10.90 25.99 -1.57
CA ALA A 51 -11.07 24.55 -1.47
C ALA A 51 -9.72 23.81 -1.53
N PRO A 52 -9.56 22.72 -0.75
CA PRO A 52 -8.42 21.83 -0.91
C PRO A 52 -8.55 20.95 -2.16
N THR A 53 -7.44 20.37 -2.59
CA THR A 53 -7.46 19.22 -3.49
C THR A 53 -7.79 17.96 -2.70
N VAL A 54 -8.91 17.32 -3.05
CA VAL A 54 -9.29 16.02 -2.48
C VAL A 54 -8.62 14.91 -3.30
N THR A 55 -7.66 14.21 -2.71
CA THR A 55 -6.98 13.07 -3.34
C THR A 55 -7.76 11.78 -3.12
N PRO A 56 -7.72 10.83 -4.07
CA PRO A 56 -8.37 9.53 -3.90
C PRO A 56 -7.74 8.75 -2.74
N GLU A 57 -8.42 7.68 -2.33
CA GLU A 57 -7.83 6.74 -1.38
C GLU A 57 -6.52 6.16 -1.93
N PRO A 58 -5.47 6.07 -1.11
CA PRO A 58 -4.21 5.49 -1.54
C PRO A 58 -4.40 3.99 -1.80
N LYS A 59 -3.85 3.53 -2.93
CA LYS A 59 -3.89 2.13 -3.35
C LYS A 59 -2.59 1.45 -2.97
N ALA A 60 -2.67 0.16 -2.62
CA ALA A 60 -1.47 -0.65 -2.55
C ALA A 60 -1.00 -0.96 -3.97
N MET A 61 0.30 -0.81 -4.20
CA MET A 61 0.92 -0.88 -5.53
C MET A 61 2.32 -1.47 -5.42
N PHE A 62 2.83 -2.04 -6.49
CA PHE A 62 4.24 -2.40 -6.60
C PHE A 62 5.02 -1.26 -7.22
N GLU A 63 6.18 -0.92 -6.68
CA GLU A 63 7.15 -0.04 -7.32
C GLU A 63 8.13 -0.89 -8.15
N VAL A 64 8.08 -0.73 -9.48
CA VAL A 64 8.85 -1.52 -10.46
C VAL A 64 10.07 -0.79 -11.02
N ALA A 65 10.09 0.54 -10.84
CA ALA A 65 11.22 1.42 -11.11
C ALA A 65 11.05 2.67 -10.24
N GLN A 66 12.07 3.54 -10.19
CA GLN A 66 12.03 4.75 -9.35
C GLN A 66 10.79 5.62 -9.66
N GLY A 67 9.83 5.66 -8.73
CA GLY A 67 8.59 6.41 -8.88
C GLY A 67 7.57 5.84 -9.86
N VAL A 68 7.78 4.64 -10.41
CA VAL A 68 6.85 3.95 -11.32
C VAL A 68 6.13 2.85 -10.55
N THR A 69 4.81 2.97 -10.42
CA THR A 69 3.99 2.03 -9.65
C THR A 69 2.95 1.30 -10.50
N GLU A 70 2.80 0.00 -10.30
CA GLU A 70 1.87 -0.87 -11.04
C GLU A 70 1.09 -1.80 -10.08
N SER A 71 -0.11 -2.23 -10.49
CA SER A 71 -0.92 -3.19 -9.72
C SER A 71 -0.62 -4.66 -10.09
N VAL A 72 0.11 -4.85 -11.19
CA VAL A 72 0.55 -6.14 -11.71
C VAL A 72 2.04 -6.01 -12.02
N VAL A 73 2.83 -7.02 -11.68
CA VAL A 73 4.26 -7.03 -11.99
C VAL A 73 4.62 -8.36 -12.62
N ASN A 74 5.25 -8.31 -13.79
CA ASN A 74 5.89 -9.48 -14.37
C ASN A 74 7.37 -9.46 -13.99
N SER A 75 7.84 -10.47 -13.28
CA SER A 75 9.24 -10.56 -12.87
C SER A 75 10.22 -10.59 -14.05
N ARG A 76 9.80 -11.06 -15.24
CA ARG A 76 10.65 -11.08 -16.44
C ARG A 76 10.97 -9.69 -16.98
N SER A 77 10.15 -8.69 -16.70
CA SER A 77 10.40 -7.29 -17.10
C SER A 77 11.30 -6.55 -16.13
N LEU A 78 11.59 -7.14 -14.97
CA LEU A 78 12.55 -6.60 -14.01
C LEU A 78 13.93 -7.14 -14.44
N GLY A 79 14.83 -6.25 -14.85
CA GLY A 79 16.16 -6.66 -15.31
C GLY A 79 16.86 -7.51 -14.22
N SER A 80 17.22 -8.76 -14.55
CA SER A 80 17.84 -9.66 -13.58
C SER A 80 19.29 -9.22 -13.33
N GLU A 81 19.56 -8.54 -12.21
CA GLU A 81 20.94 -8.20 -11.86
C GLU A 81 21.70 -9.42 -11.30
N TYR A 82 21.03 -10.33 -10.56
CA TYR A 82 21.68 -11.52 -9.97
C TYR A 82 20.69 -12.68 -9.75
N GLY A 83 20.77 -13.74 -10.57
CA GLY A 83 20.07 -15.02 -10.32
C GLY A 83 18.58 -15.04 -10.68
N ASN A 84 17.87 -16.06 -10.20
CA ASN A 84 16.46 -16.29 -10.51
C ASN A 84 15.49 -15.46 -9.63
N TRP A 85 15.98 -14.57 -8.77
CA TRP A 85 15.15 -13.83 -7.81
C TRP A 85 15.19 -12.34 -8.09
N ASN A 86 14.01 -11.71 -8.10
CA ASN A 86 13.84 -10.29 -8.42
C ASN A 86 13.23 -9.55 -7.23
N PRO A 87 13.90 -8.52 -6.70
CA PRO A 87 13.33 -7.69 -5.65
C PRO A 87 12.22 -6.80 -6.23
N VAL A 88 11.04 -6.84 -5.61
CA VAL A 88 9.91 -5.96 -5.91
C VAL A 88 9.50 -5.24 -4.64
N THR A 89 9.38 -3.92 -4.68
CA THR A 89 8.90 -3.16 -3.52
C THR A 89 7.37 -3.08 -3.57
N LEU A 90 6.70 -3.64 -2.58
CA LEU A 90 5.27 -3.45 -2.35
C LEU A 90 5.06 -2.20 -1.46
N LEU A 91 4.34 -1.23 -1.99
CA LEU A 91 3.85 -0.05 -1.28
C LEU A 91 2.50 -0.37 -0.66
N VAL A 92 2.45 -0.37 0.68
CA VAL A 92 1.22 -0.62 1.44
C VAL A 92 0.76 0.69 2.09
N PRO A 93 -0.38 1.25 1.67
CA PRO A 93 -0.79 2.58 2.08
C PRO A 93 -1.17 2.63 3.56
N SER A 94 -1.14 3.83 4.14
CA SER A 94 -1.62 4.02 5.51
C SER A 94 -3.15 3.97 5.59
N VAL A 95 -3.63 3.17 6.53
CA VAL A 95 -5.06 2.93 6.79
C VAL A 95 -5.36 3.17 8.26
N ASP A 96 -6.54 3.70 8.57
CA ASP A 96 -7.01 3.86 9.97
C ASP A 96 -7.45 2.54 10.57
N GLU A 97 -8.12 1.74 9.75
CA GLU A 97 -8.67 0.44 10.10
C GLU A 97 -7.94 -0.64 9.33
N SER A 98 -8.01 -1.87 9.83
CA SER A 98 -7.37 -3.00 9.18
C SER A 98 -7.88 -3.15 7.74
N LYS A 99 -6.96 -3.24 6.77
CA LYS A 99 -7.29 -3.43 5.36
C LYS A 99 -6.52 -4.62 4.80
N THR A 100 -7.20 -5.43 4.01
CA THR A 100 -6.65 -6.63 3.39
C THR A 100 -6.64 -6.50 1.88
N TRP A 101 -5.55 -6.95 1.27
CA TRP A 101 -5.38 -7.13 -0.15
C TRP A 101 -5.13 -8.60 -0.45
N THR A 102 -5.62 -9.07 -1.59
CA THR A 102 -5.26 -10.38 -2.13
C THR A 102 -4.02 -10.22 -2.99
N LEU A 103 -3.00 -11.01 -2.68
CA LEU A 103 -1.76 -11.12 -3.43
C LEU A 103 -1.78 -12.45 -4.17
N THR A 104 -1.82 -12.39 -5.49
CA THR A 104 -1.82 -13.57 -6.35
C THR A 104 -0.48 -13.67 -7.05
N SER A 105 0.17 -14.84 -6.95
CA SER A 105 1.28 -15.20 -7.84
C SER A 105 0.81 -16.24 -8.84
N ARG A 106 1.17 -16.06 -10.10
CA ARG A 106 1.02 -17.07 -11.16
C ARG A 106 2.41 -17.38 -11.70
N ASP A 107 2.80 -18.63 -11.51
CA ASP A 107 4.00 -19.18 -12.15
C ASP A 107 3.63 -19.69 -13.55
N GLU A 108 4.44 -19.31 -14.54
CA GLU A 108 4.29 -19.73 -15.93
C GLU A 108 5.40 -20.71 -16.36
N ASP A 109 6.52 -20.79 -15.63
CA ASP A 109 7.77 -21.41 -16.11
C ASP A 109 8.50 -22.31 -15.09
N SER A 110 8.15 -22.34 -13.80
CA SER A 110 8.98 -23.00 -12.76
C SER A 110 8.21 -23.71 -11.61
N TYR A 111 8.97 -24.21 -10.63
CA TYR A 111 8.47 -24.75 -9.35
C TYR A 111 8.82 -23.82 -8.16
N GLU A 112 9.49 -22.71 -8.44
CA GLU A 112 10.06 -21.83 -7.43
C GLU A 112 9.06 -20.68 -7.18
N GLY A 113 8.55 -20.58 -5.94
CA GLY A 113 7.49 -19.63 -5.59
C GLY A 113 7.99 -18.21 -5.30
N MET A 114 7.28 -17.47 -4.45
CA MET A 114 7.65 -16.13 -3.97
C MET A 114 7.81 -16.13 -2.45
N TYR A 115 8.83 -15.43 -1.94
CA TYR A 115 8.96 -15.16 -0.50
C TYR A 115 9.01 -13.66 -0.21
N VAL A 116 8.59 -13.29 1.00
CA VAL A 116 8.69 -11.91 1.48
C VAL A 116 10.08 -11.73 2.08
N CYS A 117 10.84 -10.76 1.60
CA CYS A 117 12.04 -10.32 2.31
C CYS A 117 11.59 -9.54 3.54
N CYS A 118 11.60 -10.19 4.70
CA CYS A 118 11.61 -9.48 5.97
C CYS A 118 13.02 -9.57 6.58
N ASP A 119 13.40 -8.55 7.36
CA ASP A 119 14.74 -8.38 7.97
C ASP A 119 15.17 -9.54 8.90
N THR A 120 14.33 -10.55 9.13
CA THR A 120 14.70 -11.75 9.90
C THR A 120 15.28 -12.81 8.96
N SER A 121 16.60 -12.90 9.02
CA SER A 121 17.55 -13.76 8.30
C SER A 121 17.35 -15.28 8.45
N SER A 122 16.14 -15.80 8.27
CA SER A 122 15.90 -17.25 8.19
C SER A 122 15.24 -17.61 6.88
N ASP A 123 15.70 -18.69 6.26
CA ASP A 123 15.18 -19.35 5.04
C ASP A 123 13.73 -19.88 5.20
N SER A 124 12.88 -19.22 6.00
CA SER A 124 11.53 -19.68 6.39
C SER A 124 10.43 -18.63 6.18
N ASN A 125 10.70 -17.54 5.44
CA ASN A 125 9.72 -16.48 5.16
C ASN A 125 8.89 -16.73 3.88
N TYR A 126 8.73 -18.00 3.50
CA TYR A 126 7.91 -18.39 2.36
C TYR A 126 6.44 -18.19 2.69
N ILE A 127 5.78 -17.31 1.95
CA ILE A 127 4.32 -17.21 1.95
C ILE A 127 3.72 -18.06 0.83
N PHE A 128 4.49 -18.37 -0.22
CA PHE A 128 4.12 -19.29 -1.29
C PHE A 128 5.08 -20.48 -1.36
N TYR A 129 4.51 -21.68 -1.50
CA TYR A 129 5.20 -22.86 -2.00
C TYR A 129 4.31 -23.41 -3.12
N ASN A 130 4.48 -22.87 -4.31
CA ASN A 130 3.54 -23.10 -5.40
C ASN A 130 3.98 -24.35 -6.17
N GLN A 131 3.40 -25.50 -5.85
CA GLN A 131 3.56 -26.69 -6.69
C GLN A 131 2.62 -26.53 -7.90
N TYR A 132 3.10 -25.86 -8.95
CA TYR A 132 2.38 -25.53 -10.19
C TYR A 132 1.06 -24.75 -10.04
N GLY A 133 1.01 -23.54 -10.60
CA GLY A 133 -0.24 -22.82 -10.85
C GLY A 133 -0.35 -21.48 -10.14
N THR A 134 -1.57 -21.14 -9.70
CA THR A 134 -1.87 -19.85 -9.06
C THR A 134 -1.82 -19.99 -7.55
N GLY A 135 -0.88 -19.29 -6.91
CA GLY A 135 -0.84 -19.11 -5.46
C GLY A 135 -1.65 -17.89 -5.05
N VAL A 136 -2.45 -18.02 -3.99
CA VAL A 136 -3.15 -16.88 -3.37
C VAL A 136 -2.70 -16.69 -1.92
N ALA A 137 -2.28 -15.47 -1.58
CA ALA A 137 -1.99 -15.04 -0.22
C ALA A 137 -2.76 -13.76 0.09
N THR A 138 -2.84 -13.41 1.37
CA THR A 138 -3.35 -12.12 1.82
C THR A 138 -2.20 -11.24 2.30
N CYS A 139 -2.33 -9.95 2.08
CA CYS A 139 -1.54 -8.91 2.71
C CYS A 139 -2.51 -8.06 3.54
N THR A 140 -2.38 -8.07 4.86
CA THR A 140 -3.27 -7.32 5.76
C THR A 140 -2.45 -6.31 6.54
N ARG A 141 -2.78 -5.03 6.42
CA ARG A 141 -2.22 -3.99 7.28
C ARG A 141 -3.15 -3.73 8.45
N SER A 142 -2.65 -3.85 9.67
CA SER A 142 -3.39 -3.55 10.90
C SER A 142 -2.46 -2.89 11.93
N GLY A 143 -2.81 -1.69 12.36
CA GLY A 143 -2.00 -0.90 13.30
C GLY A 143 -0.57 -0.67 12.79
N SER A 144 0.40 -1.20 13.52
CA SER A 144 1.84 -1.12 13.22
C SER A 144 2.41 -2.35 12.53
N THR A 145 1.56 -3.23 11.98
CA THR A 145 1.99 -4.50 11.40
C THR A 145 1.34 -4.74 10.04
N ILE A 146 2.11 -5.28 9.10
CA ILE A 146 1.64 -5.86 7.86
C ILE A 146 1.85 -7.36 7.96
N THR A 147 0.78 -8.13 7.81
CA THR A 147 0.78 -9.58 7.87
C THR A 147 0.56 -10.13 6.47
N PHE A 148 1.47 -10.96 6.00
CA PHE A 148 1.33 -11.75 4.80
C PHE A 148 0.95 -13.17 5.20
N SER A 149 -0.15 -13.71 4.69
CA SER A 149 -0.58 -15.08 4.98
C SER A 149 -0.87 -15.82 3.70
N GLY A 150 -0.06 -16.83 3.40
CA GLY A 150 -0.25 -17.69 2.24
C GLY A 150 -0.16 -19.17 2.60
N PRO A 151 -0.23 -20.07 1.61
CA PRO A 151 -0.28 -21.51 1.84
C PRO A 151 0.93 -22.09 2.55
N ALA A 152 2.11 -21.48 2.40
CA ALA A 152 3.36 -21.96 2.98
C ALA A 152 3.61 -21.42 4.40
N GLY A 153 2.93 -20.34 4.79
CA GLY A 153 3.14 -19.72 6.08
C GLY A 153 2.64 -18.29 6.18
N THR A 154 2.87 -17.72 7.36
CA THR A 154 2.52 -16.34 7.69
C THR A 154 3.79 -15.59 8.08
N VAL A 155 3.99 -14.43 7.47
CA VAL A 155 5.13 -13.53 7.73
C VAL A 155 4.61 -12.18 8.15
N THR A 156 5.31 -11.50 9.05
CA THR A 156 4.95 -10.13 9.46
C THR A 156 6.06 -9.15 9.12
N HIS A 157 5.67 -7.92 8.83
CA HIS A 157 6.56 -6.81 8.55
C HIS A 157 6.10 -5.59 9.37
N PRO A 158 6.99 -4.96 10.15
CA PRO A 158 6.62 -3.78 10.93
C PRO A 158 6.30 -2.59 10.01
N CYS A 159 5.42 -1.71 10.45
CA CYS A 159 5.16 -0.45 9.78
C CYS A 159 4.79 0.66 10.77
N THR A 160 4.96 1.92 10.37
CA THR A 160 4.58 3.08 11.18
C THR A 160 3.14 3.47 10.86
N PRO A 161 2.22 3.51 11.85
CA PRO A 161 0.87 4.02 11.66
C PRO A 161 0.85 5.41 11.01
N GLY A 162 -0.07 5.65 10.08
CA GLY A 162 -0.16 6.91 9.34
C GLY A 162 0.83 7.06 8.18
N GLN A 163 1.88 6.24 8.10
CA GLN A 163 2.87 6.27 7.01
C GLN A 163 2.69 5.09 6.05
N GLU A 164 2.92 5.34 4.76
CA GLU A 164 3.05 4.27 3.77
C GLU A 164 4.22 3.35 4.16
N ALA A 165 4.00 2.05 4.03
CA ALA A 165 5.05 1.06 4.27
C ALA A 165 5.61 0.57 2.94
N ARG A 166 6.91 0.29 2.94
CA ARG A 166 7.63 -0.29 1.81
C ARG A 166 8.08 -1.69 2.24
N VAL A 167 7.62 -2.71 1.55
CA VAL A 167 7.96 -4.12 1.83
C VAL A 167 8.68 -4.70 0.63
N THR A 168 9.87 -5.25 0.84
CA THR A 168 10.60 -5.92 -0.25
C THR A 168 10.09 -7.35 -0.39
N LEU A 169 9.69 -7.74 -1.60
CA LEU A 169 9.31 -9.09 -1.98
C LEU A 169 10.39 -9.67 -2.89
N GLN A 170 10.72 -10.94 -2.74
CA GLN A 170 11.59 -11.66 -3.67
C GLN A 170 10.75 -12.58 -4.53
N VAL A 171 10.71 -12.26 -5.82
CA VAL A 171 9.84 -12.89 -6.80
C VAL A 171 10.68 -13.74 -7.72
N HIS A 172 10.39 -15.03 -7.80
CA HIS A 172 11.11 -15.91 -8.70
C HIS A 172 10.87 -15.51 -10.17
N ARG A 173 11.88 -15.69 -11.00
CA ARG A 173 11.87 -15.35 -12.41
C ARG A 173 10.82 -16.17 -13.14
N GLY A 174 9.90 -15.47 -13.80
CA GLY A 174 8.79 -16.08 -14.54
C GLY A 174 7.42 -15.79 -13.90
N ASP A 175 7.39 -15.46 -12.61
CA ASP A 175 6.15 -15.18 -11.90
C ASP A 175 5.55 -13.83 -12.29
N THR A 176 4.22 -13.81 -12.38
CA THR A 176 3.41 -12.59 -12.43
C THR A 176 2.69 -12.40 -11.10
N LEU A 177 2.89 -11.25 -10.48
CA LEU A 177 2.19 -10.82 -9.28
C LEU A 177 1.01 -9.92 -9.63
N THR A 178 -0.09 -10.12 -8.93
CA THR A 178 -1.26 -9.24 -8.99
C THR A 178 -1.71 -8.91 -7.59
N LEU A 179 -2.00 -7.63 -7.36
CA LEU A 179 -2.55 -7.15 -6.10
C LEU A 179 -3.95 -6.60 -6.30
N THR A 180 -4.92 -7.14 -5.57
CA THR A 180 -6.31 -6.67 -5.59
C THR A 180 -6.81 -6.32 -4.18
N PRO A 181 -7.57 -5.22 -4.01
CA PRO A 181 -8.30 -4.99 -2.76
C PRO A 181 -9.29 -6.14 -2.50
N GLN A 182 -9.50 -6.49 -1.23
CA GLN A 182 -10.65 -7.29 -0.81
C GLN A 182 -11.86 -6.41 -0.50
#